data_AF-A0A1B7MD19-F1
#
_entry.id   AF-A0A1B7MD19-F1
#
_cell.length_a   1.000
_cell.length_b   1.000
_cell.length_c   1.000
_cell.angle_alpha   90.00
_cell.angle_beta   90.00
_cell.angle_gamma   90.00
#
_symmetry.space_group_name_H-M   'P 1'
#
loop_
_entity.id
_entity.type
_entity.pdbx_description
1 polymer ?
#
loop_
_entity_poly.entity_id
_entity_poly.type
_entity_poly.pdbx_seq_one_letter_code
_entity_poly.pdbx_strand_id
1 'polypeptide(L)'
;MAPPKDIRAKFGRFRILVVGRANAGKTTLLQRVCNTTEKPEIFNRRGKKIDAAVVQGSVDRGYHNIQNELVFGSNPDFIFHDSCGFEAGGEKEFKDMKKFVLERASTTKLKERV
;
A
#
# COMPACT_ATOMS: atom_id res chain seq x y z
N MET A 1 8.29 8.28 -19.84
CA MET A 1 8.24 7.11 -20.74
C MET A 1 6.97 6.35 -20.43
N ALA A 2 6.00 6.30 -21.35
CA ALA A 2 4.78 5.53 -21.14
C ALA A 2 5.13 4.03 -21.19
N PRO A 3 4.63 3.19 -20.26
CA PRO A 3 4.81 1.75 -20.36
C PRO A 3 4.24 1.24 -21.69
N PRO A 4 4.87 0.24 -22.35
CA PRO A 4 4.33 -0.37 -23.55
C PRO A 4 2.87 -0.79 -23.33
N LYS A 5 1.99 -0.54 -24.32
CA LYS A 5 0.53 -0.80 -24.25
C LYS A 5 0.19 -2.19 -23.71
N ASP A 6 1.04 -3.17 -23.99
CA ASP A 6 0.87 -4.58 -23.61
C ASP A 6 0.97 -4.83 -22.09
N ILE A 7 1.86 -4.11 -21.39
CA ILE A 7 2.07 -4.31 -19.95
C ILE A 7 0.88 -3.81 -19.13
N ARG A 8 0.33 -2.64 -19.44
CA ARG A 8 -0.84 -2.11 -18.71
C ARG A 8 -2.12 -2.91 -19.00
N ALA A 9 -2.26 -3.43 -20.22
CA ALA A 9 -3.38 -4.30 -20.57
C ALA A 9 -3.30 -5.65 -19.83
N LYS A 10 -2.10 -6.21 -19.70
CA LYS A 10 -1.84 -7.47 -18.99
C LYS A 10 -1.94 -7.32 -17.47
N PHE A 11 -1.42 -6.22 -16.93
CA PHE A 11 -1.35 -5.92 -15.51
C PHE A 11 -2.22 -4.70 -15.20
N GLY A 12 -3.51 -4.96 -14.93
CA GLY A 12 -4.51 -3.90 -14.80
C GLY A 12 -4.25 -2.91 -13.66
N ARG A 13 -3.50 -3.29 -12.63
CA ARG A 13 -3.00 -2.39 -11.58
C ARG A 13 -1.58 -2.77 -11.18
N PHE A 14 -0.86 -1.81 -10.61
CA PHE A 14 0.47 -1.99 -10.04
C PHE A 14 0.45 -1.77 -8.53
N ARG A 15 0.97 -2.75 -7.79
CA ARG A 15 1.14 -2.65 -6.33
C ARG A 15 2.49 -2.07 -5.96
N ILE A 16 2.47 -1.06 -5.09
CA ILE A 16 3.66 -0.42 -4.52
C ILE A 16 3.63 -0.63 -3.01
N LEU A 17 4.65 -1.29 -2.48
CA LEU A 17 4.87 -1.41 -1.04
C LEU A 17 5.90 -0.39 -0.59
N VAL A 18 5.53 0.49 0.34
CA VAL A 18 6.44 1.46 0.96
C VAL A 18 6.95 0.91 2.28
N VAL A 19 8.27 0.80 2.38
CA VAL A 19 9.00 0.18 3.50
C VAL A 19 10.01 1.18 4.03
N GLY A 20 10.19 1.22 5.35
CA GLY A 20 11.15 2.12 5.98
C GLY A 20 10.90 2.30 7.48
N ARG A 21 11.90 2.88 8.15
CA ARG A 21 11.90 3.05 9.62
C ARG A 21 10.63 3.75 10.13
N ALA A 22 10.33 3.53 11.41
CA ALA A 22 9.33 4.32 12.12
C ALA A 22 9.66 5.82 11.99
N ASN A 23 8.62 6.63 11.76
CA ASN A 23 8.72 8.08 11.59
C ASN A 23 9.61 8.57 10.44
N ALA A 24 9.96 7.71 9.48
CA ALA A 24 10.70 8.11 8.27
C ALA A 24 9.87 8.96 7.28
N GLY A 25 8.60 9.27 7.60
CA GLY A 25 7.72 10.05 6.73
C GLY A 25 7.10 9.25 5.57
N LYS A 26 7.00 7.92 5.66
CA LYS A 26 6.42 7.05 4.60
C LYS A 26 5.02 7.48 4.18
N THR A 27 4.14 7.69 5.16
CA THR A 27 2.75 8.09 4.92
C THR A 27 2.67 9.49 4.33
N THR A 28 3.53 10.41 4.80
CA THR A 28 3.66 11.76 4.22
C THR A 28 4.17 11.70 2.78
N LEU A 29 5.12 10.81 2.47
CA LEU A 29 5.60 10.58 1.11
C LEU A 29 4.49 10.05 0.22
N LEU A 30 3.72 9.05 0.67
CA LEU A 30 2.58 8.50 -0.08
C LEU A 30 1.53 9.57 -0.43
N GLN A 31 1.20 10.45 0.53
CA GLN A 31 0.31 11.57 0.30
C GLN A 31 0.86 12.54 -0.77
N ARG A 32 2.17 12.83 -0.73
CA ARG A 32 2.82 13.75 -1.68
C ARG A 32 3.05 13.16 -3.07
N VAL A 33 3.42 11.88 -3.17
CA VAL A 33 3.72 11.18 -4.44
C VAL A 33 2.50 11.18 -5.37
N CYS A 34 1.30 11.16 -4.81
CA CYS A 34 0.07 11.21 -5.59
C CYS A 34 -0.28 12.61 -6.09
N ASN A 35 0.57 13.62 -5.83
CA ASN A 35 0.46 15.04 -6.20
C ASN A 35 -0.97 15.58 -6.08
N THR A 36 -1.67 15.16 -5.03
CA THR A 36 -3.08 15.44 -4.82
C THR A 36 -3.31 15.75 -3.35
N THR A 37 -4.25 16.64 -3.09
CA THR A 37 -4.80 16.87 -1.75
C THR A 37 -5.89 15.86 -1.41
N GLU A 38 -6.23 14.96 -2.35
CA GLU A 38 -7.18 13.87 -2.13
C GLU A 38 -6.64 12.87 -1.11
N LYS A 39 -7.49 12.52 -0.15
CA LYS A 39 -7.24 11.38 0.73
C LYS A 39 -7.46 10.08 -0.05
N PRO A 40 -6.61 9.06 0.12
CA PRO A 40 -6.82 7.78 -0.54
C PRO A 40 -8.10 7.12 -0.04
N GLU A 41 -8.77 6.41 -0.93
CA GLU A 41 -9.77 5.41 -0.54
C GLU A 41 -9.05 4.17 -0.01
N ILE A 42 -9.53 3.65 1.12
CA ILE A 42 -8.90 2.54 1.81
C ILE A 42 -9.79 1.32 1.66
N PHE A 43 -9.23 0.23 1.15
CA PHE A 43 -9.93 -1.05 1.02
C PHE A 43 -9.22 -2.11 1.86
N ASN A 44 -9.99 -3.00 2.49
CA ASN A 44 -9.40 -4.17 3.14
C ASN A 44 -9.03 -5.25 2.11
N ARG A 45 -8.39 -6.34 2.57
CA ARG A 45 -8.03 -7.50 1.72
C ARG A 45 -9.22 -8.15 0.99
N ARG A 46 -10.46 -7.92 1.42
CA ARG A 46 -11.68 -8.42 0.78
C ARG A 46 -12.25 -7.45 -0.27
N GLY A 47 -11.57 -6.32 -0.52
CA GLY A 47 -12.04 -5.27 -1.43
C GLY A 47 -13.17 -4.40 -0.86
N LYS A 48 -13.46 -4.48 0.45
CA LYS A 48 -14.47 -3.63 1.09
C LYS A 48 -13.85 -2.30 1.48
N LYS A 49 -14.47 -1.20 1.08
CA LYS A 49 -14.09 0.15 1.49
C LYS A 49 -14.22 0.30 3.01
N ILE A 50 -13.18 0.84 3.63
CA ILE A 50 -13.10 1.13 5.06
C ILE A 50 -13.25 2.64 5.20
N ASP A 51 -14.00 3.08 6.21
CA ASP A 51 -14.14 4.50 6.50
C ASP A 51 -12.79 5.08 6.92
N ALA A 52 -12.33 6.10 6.19
CA ALA A 52 -11.08 6.79 6.48
C ALA A 52 -11.06 7.38 7.89
N ALA A 53 -12.20 7.70 8.51
CA ALA A 53 -12.29 8.16 9.90
C ALA A 53 -11.82 7.08 10.91
N VAL A 54 -12.10 5.80 10.63
CA VAL A 54 -11.60 4.66 11.42
C VAL A 54 -10.08 4.51 11.28
N VAL A 55 -9.54 5.00 10.16
CA VAL A 55 -8.12 4.97 9.83
C VAL A 55 -7.45 6.34 10.12
N GLN A 56 -8.20 7.39 10.45
CA GLN A 56 -7.65 8.75 10.58
C GLN A 56 -6.78 8.86 11.83
N GLY A 57 -7.16 8.17 12.91
CA GLY A 57 -6.29 7.97 14.07
C GLY A 57 -5.06 7.10 13.79
N SER A 58 -5.04 6.35 12.68
CA SER A 58 -3.96 5.43 12.32
C SER A 58 -3.02 5.91 11.21
N VAL A 59 -3.50 6.74 10.28
CA VAL A 59 -2.67 7.44 9.29
C VAL A 59 -1.75 8.46 9.99
N ASP A 60 -2.23 9.09 11.07
CA ASP A 60 -1.46 10.08 11.83
C ASP A 60 -0.58 9.48 12.95
N ARG A 61 -0.79 8.20 13.34
CA ARG A 61 -0.11 7.59 14.52
C ARG A 61 0.51 6.20 14.30
N GLY A 62 0.64 5.71 13.07
CA GLY A 62 1.44 4.49 12.85
C GLY A 62 0.68 3.16 12.89
N TYR A 63 -0.65 3.14 12.97
CA TYR A 63 -1.41 1.88 12.95
C TYR A 63 -1.66 1.43 11.50
N HIS A 64 -0.57 1.04 10.83
CA HIS A 64 -0.56 0.65 9.44
C HIS A 64 -0.79 -0.86 9.31
N ASN A 65 -1.95 -1.24 8.78
CA ASN A 65 -2.15 -2.61 8.31
C ASN A 65 -1.65 -2.71 6.88
N ILE A 66 -0.50 -3.36 6.69
CA ILE A 66 0.13 -3.61 5.38
C ILE A 66 -0.79 -4.36 4.38
N GLN A 67 -1.89 -4.94 4.84
CA GLN A 67 -2.87 -5.62 3.98
C GLN A 67 -3.91 -4.66 3.38
N ASN A 68 -4.02 -3.45 3.90
CA ASN A 68 -4.96 -2.45 3.40
C ASN A 68 -4.45 -1.86 2.09
N GLU A 69 -5.35 -1.74 1.13
CA GLU A 69 -5.09 -1.14 -0.17
C GLU A 69 -5.45 0.33 -0.12
N LEU A 70 -4.47 1.19 -0.38
CA LEU A 70 -4.65 2.63 -0.55
C LEU A 70 -4.73 2.94 -2.05
N VAL A 71 -5.86 3.49 -2.48
CA VAL A 71 -6.10 3.86 -3.89
C VAL A 71 -6.46 5.33 -3.95
N PHE A 72 -5.72 6.10 -4.75
CA PHE A 72 -5.98 7.52 -4.94
C PHE A 72 -6.84 7.70 -6.19
N GLY A 73 -7.87 8.55 -6.11
CA GLY A 73 -8.76 8.83 -7.23
C GLY A 73 -8.00 9.37 -8.44
N SER A 74 -7.00 10.21 -8.19
CA SER A 74 -6.07 10.71 -9.21
C SER A 74 -5.17 9.64 -9.87
N ASN A 75 -4.99 8.47 -9.25
CA ASN A 75 -4.08 7.41 -9.70
C ASN A 75 -4.68 5.99 -9.50
N PRO A 76 -5.79 5.65 -10.18
CA PRO A 76 -6.55 4.41 -9.93
C PRO A 76 -5.85 3.13 -10.41
N ASP A 77 -4.81 3.28 -11.24
CA ASP A 77 -3.96 2.18 -11.74
C ASP A 77 -2.97 1.67 -10.68
N PHE A 78 -2.82 2.39 -9.57
CA PHE A 78 -1.86 2.07 -8.51
C PHE A 78 -2.57 1.68 -7.21
N ILE A 79 -2.02 0.67 -6.55
CA ILE A 79 -2.42 0.26 -5.20
C ILE A 79 -1.21 0.42 -4.30
N PHE A 80 -1.31 1.28 -3.30
CA PHE A 80 -0.25 1.48 -2.32
C PHE A 80 -0.51 0.65 -1.06
N HIS A 81 0.56 0.07 -0.52
CA HIS A 81 0.61 -0.58 0.78
C HIS A 81 1.65 0.16 1.62
N ASP A 82 1.28 0.55 2.84
CA ASP A 82 2.18 1.21 3.78
C ASP A 82 2.59 0.20 4.87
N SER A 83 3.87 -0.09 5.00
CA SER A 83 4.35 -0.97 6.07
C SER A 83 4.32 -0.23 7.41
N CYS A 84 4.18 -0.98 8.50
CA CYS A 84 4.54 -0.42 9.80
C CYS A 84 6.02 0.01 9.79
N GLY A 85 6.34 1.02 10.60
CA GLY A 85 7.70 1.49 10.75
C GLY A 85 8.59 0.47 11.42
N PHE A 86 9.75 0.19 10.84
CA PHE A 86 10.77 -0.63 11.50
C PHE A 86 11.40 0.15 12.65
N GLU A 87 11.27 -0.38 13.86
CA GLU A 87 11.99 0.09 15.04
C GLU A 87 13.31 -0.68 15.20
N ALA A 88 14.27 -0.11 15.93
CA ALA A 88 15.54 -0.78 16.18
C ALA A 88 15.30 -2.06 16.99
N GLY A 89 15.64 -3.22 16.42
CA GLY A 89 15.37 -4.54 17.02
C GLY A 89 13.97 -5.11 16.72
N GLY A 90 13.14 -4.42 15.94
CA GLY A 90 11.79 -4.87 15.56
C GLY A 90 11.80 -6.00 14.54
N GLU A 91 11.80 -7.25 15.02
CA GLU A 91 11.72 -8.44 14.16
C GLU A 91 10.31 -8.67 13.59
N LYS A 92 9.28 -8.21 14.32
CA LYS A 92 7.88 -8.44 13.98
C LYS A 92 7.51 -7.74 12.67
N GLU A 93 7.88 -6.48 12.50
CA GLU A 93 7.58 -5.67 11.33
C GLU A 93 8.24 -6.28 10.07
N PHE A 94 9.45 -6.83 10.24
CA PHE A 94 10.15 -7.54 9.17
C PHE A 94 9.49 -8.86 8.81
N LYS A 95 9.06 -9.65 9.80
CA LYS A 95 8.29 -10.87 9.57
C LYS A 95 6.97 -10.58 8.87
N ASP A 96 6.23 -9.56 9.31
CA ASP A 96 4.96 -9.16 8.72
C ASP A 96 5.13 -8.69 7.26
N MET A 97 6.16 -7.88 6.98
CA MET A 97 6.52 -7.46 5.64
C MET A 97 6.92 -8.64 4.75
N LYS A 98 7.79 -9.53 5.24
CA LYS A 98 8.22 -10.72 4.50
C LYS A 98 7.05 -11.64 4.18
N LYS A 99 6.16 -11.86 5.15
CA LYS A 99 4.93 -12.63 4.97
C LYS A 99 4.04 -12.00 3.90
N PHE A 100 3.83 -10.68 3.93
CA PHE A 100 3.07 -9.97 2.92
C PHE A 100 3.64 -10.21 1.50
N VAL A 101 4.94 -10.03 1.31
CA VAL A 101 5.59 -10.23 0.00
C VAL A 101 5.47 -11.68 -0.47
N LEU A 102 5.71 -12.65 0.41
CA LEU A 102 5.63 -14.08 0.08
C LEU A 102 4.20 -14.52 -0.27
N GLU A 103 3.18 -14.06 0.48
CA GLU A 103 1.78 -14.37 0.17
C GLU A 103 1.38 -13.82 -1.21
N ARG A 104 1.81 -12.60 -1.53
CA ARG A 104 1.53 -11.96 -2.83
C ARG A 104 2.31 -12.65 -3.95
N ALA A 105 3.57 -13.01 -3.75
CA ALA A 105 4.36 -13.73 -4.75
C ALA A 105 3.81 -15.13 -5.06
N SER A 106 3.22 -15.80 -4.05
CA SER A 106 2.74 -17.18 -4.17
C SER A 106 1.30 -17.32 -4.68
N THR A 107 0.43 -16.29 -4.58
CA THR A 107 -0.96 -16.39 -5.09
C THR A 107 -1.00 -16.58 -6.61
N THR A 108 -1.82 -17.50 -7.12
CA THR A 108 -1.96 -17.77 -8.57
C THR A 108 -2.76 -16.69 -9.30
N LYS A 109 -3.54 -15.88 -8.57
CA LYS A 109 -4.39 -14.83 -9.14
C LYS A 109 -3.56 -13.58 -9.41
N LEU A 110 -3.43 -13.22 -10.69
CA LEU A 110 -2.63 -12.07 -11.12
C LEU A 110 -3.01 -10.78 -10.39
N LYS A 111 -4.31 -10.45 -10.29
CA LYS A 111 -4.81 -9.24 -9.61
C LYS A 111 -4.48 -9.16 -8.11
N GLU A 112 -4.22 -10.30 -7.47
CA GLU A 112 -3.81 -10.36 -6.08
C GLU A 112 -2.28 -10.35 -5.95
N ARG A 113 -1.54 -10.81 -6.96
CA ARG A 113 -0.08 -10.92 -6.97
C ARG A 113 0.63 -9.61 -7.26
N VAL A 114 0.12 -8.86 -8.24
CA VAL A 114 0.74 -7.67 -8.85
C VAL A 114 -0.15 -6.43 -8.73
#